data_AF-A0A0F3IE90-F1
#
_entry.id   AF-A0A0F3IE90-F1
#
_cell.length_a   1.000
_cell.length_b   1.000
_cell.length_c   1.000
_cell.angle_alpha   90.00
_cell.angle_beta   90.00
_cell.angle_gamma   90.00
#
_symmetry.space_group_name_H-M   'P 1'
#
loop_
_entity.id
_entity.type
_entity.pdbx_description
1 polymer ?
#
loop_
_entity_poly.entity_id
_entity_poly.type
_entity_poly.pdbx_seq_one_letter_code
_entity_poly.pdbx_strand_id
1 'polypeptide(L)'
;GDVVKIPALDNLILVSGEVMFPNTIALAKDKDVDDYIHAAGGYTQNADTSRIIIAHKDGSFEDTEETDGWFTEPSLRAGDEILVLPKVDEKYRQLFKEVSTMLYQMALGARVILN
;
A
#
# COMPACT_ATOMS: atom_id res chain seq x y z
N GLY A 1 0.12 -45.56 -17.67
CA GLY A 1 -0.86 -44.51 -17.40
C GLY A 1 -0.12 -43.48 -16.59
N ASP A 2 0.19 -42.35 -17.21
CA ASP A 2 1.13 -41.39 -16.62
C ASP A 2 0.36 -40.41 -15.74
N VAL A 3 0.75 -40.38 -14.47
CA VAL A 3 0.26 -39.41 -13.50
C VAL A 3 1.24 -38.25 -13.51
N VAL A 4 0.88 -37.17 -14.21
CA VAL A 4 1.59 -35.90 -14.11
C VAL A 4 1.14 -35.23 -12.82
N LYS A 5 1.94 -35.38 -11.75
CA LYS A 5 1.79 -34.57 -10.54
C LYS A 5 2.37 -33.19 -10.81
N ILE A 6 1.50 -32.20 -11.03
CA ILE A 6 1.89 -30.79 -10.94
C ILE A 6 2.03 -30.52 -9.43
N PRO A 7 3.23 -30.25 -8.90
CA PRO A 7 3.35 -29.83 -7.52
C PRO A 7 2.57 -28.52 -7.38
N ALA A 8 1.69 -28.44 -6.37
CA ALA A 8 1.10 -27.17 -6.02
C ALA A 8 2.26 -26.23 -5.66
N LEU A 9 2.37 -25.12 -6.39
CA LEU A 9 3.36 -24.09 -6.12
C LEU A 9 2.91 -23.37 -4.86
N ASP A 10 3.16 -24.00 -3.72
CA ASP A 10 2.72 -23.49 -2.41
C ASP A 10 3.51 -22.23 -2.05
N ASN A 11 4.74 -22.12 -2.58
CA ASN A 11 5.70 -21.04 -2.38
C ASN A 11 5.47 -19.86 -3.35
N LEU A 12 4.31 -19.23 -3.28
CA LEU A 12 4.00 -18.03 -4.05
C LEU A 12 3.69 -16.85 -3.11
N ILE A 13 4.09 -15.65 -3.51
CA ILE A 13 3.68 -14.39 -2.90
C ILE A 13 2.94 -13.58 -3.95
N LEU A 14 1.82 -12.99 -3.57
CA LEU A 14 1.11 -12.01 -4.40
C LEU A 14 1.66 -10.61 -4.10
N VAL A 15 2.05 -9.86 -5.12
CA VAL A 15 2.39 -8.44 -4.99
C VAL A 15 1.28 -7.63 -5.66
N SER A 16 0.63 -6.74 -4.91
CA SER A 16 -0.56 -6.02 -5.34
C SER A 16 -0.61 -4.57 -4.83
N GLY A 17 -1.64 -3.83 -5.26
CA GLY A 17 -1.81 -2.42 -4.93
C GLY A 17 -1.00 -1.50 -5.84
N GLU A 18 -0.35 -0.51 -5.25
CA GLU A 18 0.37 0.57 -5.94
C GLU A 18 1.79 0.17 -6.38
N VAL A 19 1.88 -0.88 -7.19
CA VAL A 19 3.08 -1.33 -7.90
C VAL A 19 2.88 -1.27 -9.42
N MET A 20 3.96 -1.17 -10.20
CA MET A 20 3.89 -1.06 -11.67
C MET A 20 3.20 -2.25 -12.33
N PHE A 21 3.56 -3.47 -11.90
CA PHE A 21 3.05 -4.72 -12.48
C PHE A 21 2.64 -5.69 -11.37
N PRO A 22 1.40 -5.58 -10.85
CA PRO A 22 0.86 -6.53 -9.89
C PRO A 22 0.94 -7.96 -10.43
N ASN A 23 1.60 -8.86 -9.70
CA ASN A 23 1.86 -10.22 -10.14
C ASN A 23 2.10 -11.17 -8.97
N THR A 24 2.20 -12.47 -9.27
CA THR A 24 2.52 -13.51 -8.30
C THR A 24 3.92 -14.01 -8.56
N ILE A 25 4.76 -14.02 -7.53
CA ILE A 25 6.20 -14.32 -7.62
C ILE A 25 6.51 -15.52 -6.72
N ALA A 26 7.43 -16.38 -7.17
CA ALA A 26 7.91 -17.48 -6.35
C ALA A 26 8.65 -16.98 -5.10
N LEU A 27 8.28 -17.53 -3.94
CA LEU A 27 8.95 -17.29 -2.67
C LEU A 27 10.39 -17.82 -2.72
N ALA A 28 11.36 -16.99 -2.36
CA ALA A 28 12.77 -17.30 -2.26
C ALA A 28 13.24 -16.94 -0.85
N LYS A 29 14.13 -17.74 -0.27
CA LYS A 29 14.55 -17.59 1.13
C LYS A 29 15.47 -16.38 1.38
N ASP A 30 16.07 -15.85 0.32
CA ASP A 30 17.05 -14.78 0.39
C ASP A 30 16.50 -13.46 -0.19
N LYS A 31 15.16 -13.30 -0.16
CA LYS A 31 14.47 -12.11 -0.66
C LYS A 31 13.63 -11.45 0.41
N ASP A 32 13.74 -10.13 0.49
CA ASP A 32 12.91 -9.30 1.36
C ASP A 32 11.70 -8.74 0.60
N VAL A 33 10.88 -7.96 1.29
CA VAL A 33 9.69 -7.29 0.71
C VAL A 33 10.07 -6.38 -0.46
N ASP A 34 11.20 -5.68 -0.36
CA ASP A 34 11.66 -4.71 -1.35
C ASP A 34 12.07 -5.42 -2.66
N ASP A 35 12.70 -6.58 -2.58
CA ASP A 35 13.03 -7.43 -3.73
C ASP A 35 11.78 -7.84 -4.52
N TYR A 36 10.68 -8.13 -3.83
CA TYR A 36 9.40 -8.48 -4.46
C TYR A 36 8.75 -7.29 -5.14
N ILE A 37 8.82 -6.12 -4.52
CA ILE A 37 8.30 -4.87 -5.09
C ILE A 37 9.13 -4.47 -6.32
N HIS A 38 10.45 -4.58 -6.26
CA HIS A 38 11.32 -4.36 -7.41
C HIS A 38 11.03 -5.33 -8.56
N ALA A 39 10.77 -6.61 -8.25
CA ALA A 39 10.37 -7.60 -9.25
C ALA A 39 8.97 -7.32 -9.84
N ALA A 40 8.12 -6.58 -9.15
CA ALA A 40 6.86 -6.02 -9.68
C ALA A 40 7.06 -4.71 -10.45
N GLY A 41 8.31 -4.30 -10.72
CA GLY A 41 8.65 -3.08 -11.47
C GLY A 41 8.73 -1.82 -10.62
N GLY A 42 8.70 -1.94 -9.28
CA GLY A 42 8.71 -0.83 -8.34
C GLY A 42 7.33 -0.20 -8.12
N TYR A 43 7.32 0.87 -7.34
CA TYR A 43 6.12 1.59 -6.91
C TYR A 43 5.49 2.45 -8.02
N THR A 44 4.18 2.67 -7.95
CA THR A 44 3.51 3.75 -8.70
C THR A 44 3.76 5.12 -8.09
N GLN A 45 3.45 6.17 -8.84
CA GLN A 45 3.53 7.56 -8.33
C GLN A 45 2.55 7.83 -7.17
N ASN A 46 1.47 7.04 -7.09
CA ASN A 46 0.44 7.15 -6.08
C ASN A 46 0.72 6.28 -4.84
N ALA A 47 1.75 5.44 -4.88
CA ALA A 47 2.13 4.58 -3.76
C ALA A 47 2.55 5.39 -2.53
N ASP A 48 2.08 4.94 -1.37
CA ASP A 48 2.57 5.36 -0.07
C ASP A 48 3.61 4.36 0.41
N THR A 49 4.89 4.66 0.22
CA THR A 49 6.00 3.71 0.47
C THR A 49 6.23 3.42 1.94
N SER A 50 5.63 4.18 2.86
CA SER A 50 5.62 3.81 4.26
C SER A 50 4.55 2.75 4.53
N ARG A 51 3.44 2.74 3.78
CA ARG A 51 2.26 1.91 4.05
C ARG A 51 2.24 0.64 3.20
N ILE A 52 3.05 -0.33 3.60
CA ILE A 52 3.07 -1.67 2.99
C ILE A 52 2.54 -2.68 4.00
N ILE A 53 1.52 -3.44 3.59
CA ILE A 53 0.88 -4.46 4.41
C ILE A 53 1.26 -5.83 3.88
N ILE A 54 1.62 -6.74 4.78
CA ILE A 54 1.74 -8.16 4.48
C ILE A 54 0.52 -8.85 5.04
N ALA A 55 -0.35 -9.34 4.15
CA ALA A 55 -1.52 -10.12 4.53
C ALA A 55 -1.20 -11.61 4.44
N HIS A 56 -1.38 -12.32 5.55
CA HIS A 56 -1.17 -13.76 5.63
C HIS A 56 -2.44 -14.54 5.28
N LYS A 57 -2.27 -15.78 4.80
CA LYS A 57 -3.40 -16.68 4.49
C LYS A 57 -4.34 -16.97 5.66
N ASP A 58 -3.86 -16.84 6.90
CA ASP A 58 -4.67 -17.06 8.11
C ASP A 58 -5.51 -15.83 8.49
N GLY A 59 -5.42 -14.75 7.72
CA GLY A 59 -6.13 -13.49 7.95
C GLY A 59 -5.43 -12.55 8.92
N SER A 60 -4.26 -12.92 9.46
CA SER A 60 -3.39 -11.98 10.16
C SER A 60 -2.69 -11.06 9.16
N PHE A 61 -2.28 -9.88 9.62
CA PHE A 61 -1.52 -8.94 8.80
C PHE A 61 -0.42 -8.29 9.64
N GLU A 62 0.70 -8.01 8.97
CA GLU A 62 1.83 -7.26 9.52
C GLU A 62 1.92 -5.93 8.75
N ASP A 63 1.99 -4.82 9.48
CA ASP A 63 2.23 -3.49 8.90
C ASP A 63 3.73 -3.19 9.00
N THR A 64 4.33 -2.80 7.88
CA THR A 64 5.75 -2.45 7.86
C THR A 64 6.03 -1.07 8.47
N GLU A 65 5.02 -0.22 8.69
CA GLU A 65 5.18 1.10 9.33
C GLU A 65 5.65 1.04 10.79
N GLU A 66 5.26 0.03 11.57
CA GLU A 66 5.66 -0.05 12.99
C GLU A 66 7.13 -0.51 13.19
N THR A 67 7.88 -0.74 12.11
CA THR A 67 9.27 -1.23 12.15
C THR A 67 10.28 -0.08 12.05
N ASP A 68 10.00 1.06 12.68
CA ASP A 68 10.90 2.23 12.71
C ASP A 68 12.08 2.07 13.70
N GLY A 69 12.39 0.83 14.12
CA GLY A 69 13.29 0.61 15.26
C GLY A 69 13.94 -0.77 15.35
N TRP A 70 14.93 -1.02 14.51
CA TRP A 70 16.06 -1.94 14.77
C TRP A 70 15.87 -3.46 14.73
N PHE A 71 14.73 -4.09 15.00
CA PHE A 71 14.64 -5.56 14.88
C PHE A 71 13.21 -6.06 14.69
N THR A 72 12.82 -6.35 13.45
CA THR A 72 12.13 -7.58 13.00
C THR A 72 11.87 -7.41 11.50
N GLU A 73 12.63 -8.09 10.65
CA GLU A 73 12.22 -8.17 9.25
C GLU A 73 10.93 -8.99 9.16
N PRO A 74 9.93 -8.52 8.40
CA PRO A 74 8.67 -9.24 8.27
C PRO A 74 8.93 -10.64 7.70
N SER A 75 8.38 -11.65 8.36
CA SER A 75 8.59 -13.03 7.91
C SER A 75 7.65 -13.35 6.76
N LEU A 76 8.14 -13.27 5.52
CA LEU A 76 7.37 -13.65 4.34
C LEU A 76 7.14 -15.16 4.28
N ARG A 77 5.89 -15.57 4.14
CA ARG A 77 5.43 -16.96 4.09
C ARG A 77 4.77 -17.28 2.76
N ALA A 78 4.76 -18.57 2.48
CA ALA A 78 4.14 -19.17 1.32
C ALA A 78 2.62 -18.88 1.27
N GLY A 79 2.23 -17.97 0.38
CA GLY A 79 0.85 -17.54 0.22
C GLY A 79 0.52 -16.13 0.66
N ASP A 80 1.50 -15.41 1.19
CA ASP A 80 1.28 -14.04 1.64
C ASP A 80 1.02 -13.10 0.47
N GLU A 81 0.38 -11.98 0.77
CA GLU A 81 0.16 -10.87 -0.13
C GLU A 81 0.87 -9.62 0.39
N ILE A 82 1.77 -9.07 -0.43
CA ILE A 82 2.38 -7.76 -0.23
C ILE A 82 1.47 -6.74 -0.92
N LEU A 83 0.77 -5.94 -0.10
CA LEU A 83 -0.15 -4.92 -0.55
C LEU A 83 0.43 -3.53 -0.31
N VAL A 84 0.73 -2.81 -1.39
CA VAL A 84 1.17 -1.41 -1.33
C VAL A 84 -0.04 -0.48 -1.38
N LEU A 85 -0.23 0.34 -0.34
CA LEU A 85 -1.36 1.25 -0.27
C LEU A 85 -1.12 2.58 -1.01
N PRO A 86 -2.19 3.26 -1.46
CA PRO A 86 -2.10 4.59 -2.02
C PRO A 86 -1.94 5.67 -0.95
N LYS A 87 -1.37 6.81 -1.36
CA LYS A 87 -1.29 8.03 -0.55
C LYS A 87 -2.67 8.48 -0.09
N VAL A 88 -2.81 8.74 1.21
CA VAL A 88 -4.05 9.28 1.79
C VAL A 88 -4.02 10.79 1.71
N ASP A 89 -4.68 11.35 0.70
CA ASP A 89 -4.41 12.73 0.29
C ASP A 89 -5.63 13.67 0.38
N GLU A 90 -6.75 13.20 0.94
CA GLU A 90 -8.03 13.91 0.82
C GLU A 90 -8.38 14.78 2.05
N LYS A 91 -8.12 14.28 3.26
CA LYS A 91 -8.70 14.86 4.47
C LYS A 91 -8.26 16.30 4.73
N TYR A 92 -6.97 16.60 4.55
CA TYR A 92 -6.44 17.95 4.78
C TYR A 92 -6.86 18.93 3.69
N ARG A 93 -6.78 18.53 2.40
CA ARG A 93 -7.16 19.42 1.28
C ARG A 93 -8.64 19.78 1.32
N GLN A 94 -9.49 18.83 1.71
CA GLN A 94 -10.91 19.07 1.87
C GLN A 94 -11.17 20.13 2.95
N LEU A 95 -10.54 19.99 4.12
CA LEU A 95 -10.67 20.96 5.22
C LEU A 95 -10.21 22.37 4.82
N PHE A 96 -9.08 22.50 4.12
CA PHE A 96 -8.60 23.82 3.66
C PHE A 96 -9.56 24.48 2.65
N LYS A 97 -10.15 23.70 1.73
CA LYS A 97 -11.15 24.21 0.79
C LYS A 97 -12.40 24.70 1.50
N GLU A 98 -12.89 23.93 2.47
CA GLU A 98 -14.07 24.28 3.27
C GLU A 98 -13.84 25.59 4.05
N VAL A 99 -12.71 25.71 4.76
CA VAL A 99 -12.36 26.94 5.49
C VAL A 99 -12.19 28.13 4.55
N SER A 100 -11.48 27.96 3.42
CA SER A 100 -11.29 29.03 2.42
C SER A 100 -12.64 29.53 1.87
N THR A 101 -13.58 28.62 1.66
CA THR A 101 -14.93 28.94 1.17
C THR A 101 -15.74 29.69 2.21
N MET A 102 -15.70 29.26 3.48
CA MET A 102 -16.36 29.98 4.57
C MET A 102 -15.83 31.42 4.70
N LEU A 103 -14.51 31.60 4.67
CA LEU A 103 -13.88 32.92 4.71
C LEU A 103 -14.27 33.79 3.51
N TYR A 104 -14.32 33.20 2.31
CA TYR A 104 -14.78 33.90 1.11
C TYR A 104 -16.26 34.35 1.22
N GLN A 105 -17.14 33.50 1.74
CA GLN A 105 -18.55 33.84 1.98
C GLN A 105 -18.69 34.93 3.05
N MET A 106 -17.87 34.90 4.10
CA MET A 106 -17.82 35.97 5.10
C MET A 106 -17.41 37.30 4.46
N ALA A 107 -16.39 37.30 3.59
CA ALA A 107 -15.94 38.50 2.89
C ALA A 107 -17.02 39.07 1.95
N LEU A 108 -17.71 38.20 1.20
CA LEU A 108 -18.84 38.61 0.37
C LEU A 108 -20.00 39.17 1.19
N GLY A 109 -20.33 38.56 2.33
CA GLY A 109 -21.38 39.03 3.23
C GLY A 109 -21.05 40.39 3.86
N ALA A 110 -19.80 40.59 4.29
CA ALA A 110 -19.34 41.88 4.82
C ALA A 110 -19.44 43.00 3.77
N ARG A 111 -19.16 42.71 2.49
CA ARG A 111 -19.31 43.68 1.39
C ARG A 111 -20.75 44.14 1.19
N VAL A 112 -21.74 43.29 1.44
CA VAL A 112 -23.18 43.63 1.26
C VAL A 112 -23.65 44.65 2.30
N ILE A 113 -23.10 44.63 3.51
CA ILE A 113 -23.49 45.52 4.61
C ILE A 113 -22.85 46.91 4.46
N LEU A 114 -21.73 47.01 3.75
CA LEU A 114 -20.96 48.25 3.56
C LEU A 114 -21.42 49.11 2.37
N ASN A 115 -22.50 48.72 1.67
CA ASN A 115 -23.10 49.44 0.54
C ASN A 115 -24.52 49.92 0.84
#